data_AF-A0ABD3E463-F1
#
_entry.id   AF-A0ABD3E463-F1
#
_cell.length_a   1.000
_cell.length_b   1.000
_cell.length_c   1.000
_cell.angle_alpha   90.00
_cell.angle_beta   90.00
_cell.angle_gamma   90.00
#
_symmetry.space_group_name_H-M   'P 1'
#
loop_
_entity.id
_entity.type
_entity.pdbx_description
1 polymer ?
#
loop_
_entity_poly.entity_id
_entity_poly.type
_entity_poly.pdbx_seq_one_letter_code
_entity_poly.pdbx_strand_id
1 'polypeptide(L)'
;MLHVNQDVLLMIIQTDVFELLKLFRIDKCMPEEDTGRRVIKSDRMQLRMAPIKLYIMFLLVCGGDVNNCPKHLCTRVSMFGGDDALISVLRGHPTRIRIILVHLVIRFIVVSNKKTFEHNLMLDFEDAVLKQRSSCLPSSRLSDLKANRFHSRIQHRLTALEELPTSRGEELQSRCLLELYGLKLAELQNKVRSEVSAEYWLRLHCANPDKQLFDWGMMRLRRPIYGIGDAFAVETDDQLKKKRETERLSRFEEEEKNRIETKQRKFSADLLNSARELQLQVQAAHKRRKQRNDGVQARTLSEMRAWHGRLRQRATRAEKLRFQALKDEDQEAYMKMVEESKNERLTMLLGKTNDLLVLLGAAVQREKNVAHDGVEPLDVSDTITS
;
A
#
# COMPACT_ATOMS: atom_id res chain seq x y z
N MET A 1 33.97 -16.94 35.90
CA MET A 1 32.94 -18.01 35.98
C MET A 1 31.68 -17.41 36.57
N LEU A 2 30.71 -17.03 35.74
CA LEU A 2 29.36 -16.70 36.20
C LEU A 2 28.40 -17.46 35.29
N HIS A 3 28.14 -18.71 35.66
CA HIS A 3 26.96 -19.45 35.23
C HIS A 3 25.76 -18.73 35.85
N VAL A 4 25.23 -17.71 35.15
CA VAL A 4 23.91 -17.18 35.43
C VAL A 4 22.93 -18.12 34.75
N ASN A 5 22.20 -18.87 35.57
CA ASN A 5 21.26 -19.92 35.18
C ASN A 5 20.32 -19.45 34.06
N GLN A 6 20.33 -20.18 32.93
CA GLN A 6 19.40 -20.00 31.80
C GLN A 6 17.93 -20.04 32.24
N ASP A 7 17.63 -20.72 33.36
CA ASP A 7 16.29 -20.84 33.90
C ASP A 7 15.75 -19.53 34.50
N VAL A 8 16.62 -18.67 35.02
CA VAL A 8 16.21 -17.36 35.57
C VAL A 8 15.85 -16.39 34.44
N LEU A 9 16.61 -16.45 33.33
CA LEU A 9 16.31 -15.64 32.15
C LEU A 9 15.03 -16.13 31.44
N LEU A 10 14.79 -17.44 31.43
CA LEU A 10 13.56 -18.02 30.89
C LEU A 10 12.34 -17.67 31.74
N MET A 11 12.48 -17.65 33.07
CA MET A 11 11.42 -17.19 33.97
C MET A 11 11.09 -15.72 33.77
N ILE A 12 12.09 -14.83 33.70
CA ILE A 12 11.85 -13.38 33.50
C ILE A 12 11.11 -13.13 32.17
N ILE A 13 11.52 -13.82 31.10
CA ILE A 13 10.85 -13.71 29.79
C ILE A 13 9.43 -14.30 29.83
N GLN A 14 9.18 -15.36 30.59
CA GLN A 14 7.83 -15.91 30.75
C GLN A 14 6.92 -15.01 31.59
N THR A 15 7.41 -14.37 32.65
CA THR A 15 6.62 -13.44 33.47
C THR A 15 6.27 -12.14 32.72
N ASP A 16 7.20 -11.59 31.95
CA ASP A 16 6.97 -10.31 31.25
C ASP A 16 6.01 -10.49 30.05
N VAL A 17 6.06 -11.63 29.37
CA VAL A 17 5.10 -11.96 28.30
C VAL A 17 3.71 -12.22 28.87
N PHE A 18 3.60 -12.78 30.08
CA PHE A 18 2.30 -13.02 30.74
C PHE A 18 1.65 -11.72 31.24
N GLU A 19 2.43 -10.76 31.74
CA GLU A 19 1.92 -9.43 32.12
C GLU A 19 1.55 -8.57 30.91
N LEU A 20 2.31 -8.66 29.81
CA LEU A 20 1.93 -8.03 28.53
C LEU A 20 0.65 -8.64 27.93
N LEU A 21 0.36 -9.92 28.18
CA LEU A 21 -0.89 -10.57 27.79
C LEU A 21 -2.07 -10.22 28.70
N LYS A 22 -1.84 -9.87 29.98
CA LYS A 22 -2.89 -9.34 30.87
C LYS A 22 -3.33 -7.93 30.48
N LEU A 23 -2.41 -7.07 30.05
CA LEU A 23 -2.74 -5.75 29.51
C LEU A 23 -3.60 -5.79 28.23
N PHE A 24 -3.57 -6.91 27.49
CA PHE A 24 -4.42 -7.12 26.31
C PHE A 24 -5.80 -7.74 26.62
N ARG A 25 -6.11 -8.03 27.89
CA ARG A 25 -7.35 -8.72 28.29
C ARG A 25 -8.39 -7.83 28.99
N ILE A 26 -8.25 -6.51 28.89
CA ILE A 26 -9.26 -5.57 29.38
C ILE A 26 -9.79 -4.80 28.17
N ASP A 27 -10.96 -5.23 27.70
CA ASP A 27 -12.05 -4.40 27.15
C ASP A 27 -13.04 -5.31 26.39
N LYS A 28 -13.87 -6.01 27.16
CA LYS A 28 -15.18 -6.46 26.72
C LYS A 28 -16.19 -6.13 27.82
N CYS A 29 -16.64 -4.89 27.84
CA CYS A 29 -17.90 -4.51 28.47
C CYS A 29 -18.79 -3.88 27.39
N MET A 30 -19.92 -4.53 27.11
CA MET A 30 -21.07 -3.93 26.42
C MET A 30 -21.65 -2.81 27.29
N PRO A 31 -22.33 -1.82 26.68
CA PRO A 31 -23.79 -1.85 26.78
C PRO A 31 -24.52 -1.62 25.45
N GLU A 32 -25.79 -2.00 25.49
CA GLU A 32 -26.84 -1.96 24.47
C GLU A 32 -27.35 -0.53 24.12
N GLU A 33 -28.03 -0.50 22.97
CA GLU A 33 -29.11 0.41 22.53
C GLU A 33 -28.81 1.84 22.02
N ASP A 34 -28.83 1.92 20.68
CA ASP A 34 -29.86 2.60 19.87
C ASP A 34 -29.56 3.88 19.04
N THR A 35 -29.95 3.75 17.75
CA THR A 35 -30.26 4.76 16.72
C THR A 35 -29.15 5.61 16.06
N GLY A 36 -29.14 5.62 14.72
CA GLY A 36 -28.68 6.81 13.96
C GLY A 36 -27.54 6.66 12.94
N ARG A 37 -27.76 5.91 11.85
CA ARG A 37 -27.28 6.17 10.48
C ARG A 37 -26.01 7.05 10.30
N ARG A 38 -24.84 6.43 10.09
CA ARG A 38 -23.83 6.88 9.10
C ARG A 38 -22.81 5.77 8.82
N VAL A 39 -22.79 5.30 7.56
CA VAL A 39 -21.84 4.33 7.03
C VAL A 39 -20.46 4.99 6.92
N ILE A 40 -19.50 4.58 7.75
CA ILE A 40 -18.07 4.83 7.52
C ILE A 40 -17.34 3.51 7.74
N LYS A 41 -16.78 2.98 6.64
CA LYS A 41 -15.93 1.79 6.58
C LYS A 41 -14.73 1.96 7.52
N SER A 42 -14.68 1.19 8.61
CA SER A 42 -13.52 1.08 9.49
C SER A 42 -13.07 -0.38 9.65
N ASP A 43 -12.80 -1.06 8.53
CA ASP A 43 -12.35 -2.47 8.52
C ASP A 43 -10.86 -2.66 8.18
N ARG A 44 -10.05 -1.59 8.19
CA ARG A 44 -8.63 -1.70 7.76
C ARG A 44 -7.62 -1.99 8.87
N MET A 45 -7.99 -1.92 10.15
CA MET A 45 -7.03 -2.09 11.25
C MET A 45 -6.92 -3.52 11.80
N GLN A 46 -7.95 -4.36 11.68
CA GLN A 46 -7.86 -5.74 12.21
C GLN A 46 -6.96 -6.67 11.37
N LEU A 47 -6.82 -6.42 10.06
CA LEU A 47 -6.02 -7.29 9.18
C LEU A 47 -4.50 -7.09 9.28
N ARG A 48 -4.00 -5.97 9.81
CA ARG A 48 -2.54 -5.70 9.84
C ARG A 48 -1.80 -6.31 11.03
N MET A 49 -2.50 -6.73 12.09
CA MET A 49 -1.88 -7.39 13.25
C MET A 49 -2.04 -8.92 13.26
N ALA A 50 -2.83 -9.48 12.33
CA ALA A 50 -2.99 -10.91 12.16
C ALA A 50 -1.68 -11.70 11.94
N PRO A 51 -0.70 -11.24 11.12
CA PRO A 51 0.49 -12.05 10.86
C PRO A 51 1.42 -12.14 12.08
N ILE A 52 1.52 -11.08 12.89
CA ILE A 52 2.36 -11.06 14.10
C ILE A 52 1.72 -11.90 15.21
N LYS A 53 0.39 -11.80 15.38
CA LYS A 53 -0.36 -12.64 16.32
C LYS A 53 -0.27 -14.12 15.98
N LEU A 54 -0.34 -14.49 14.69
CA LEU A 54 -0.15 -15.88 14.25
C LEU A 54 1.27 -16.38 14.49
N TYR A 55 2.29 -15.55 14.27
CA TYR A 55 3.70 -15.95 14.43
C TYR A 55 4.06 -16.16 15.91
N ILE A 56 3.54 -15.31 16.80
CA ILE A 56 3.72 -15.43 18.25
C ILE A 56 2.93 -16.64 18.79
N MET A 57 1.71 -16.89 18.30
CA MET A 57 0.97 -18.12 18.64
C MET A 57 1.68 -19.38 18.16
N PHE A 58 2.29 -19.38 16.97
CA PHE A 58 3.03 -20.52 16.45
C PHE A 58 4.25 -20.87 17.32
N LEU A 59 4.93 -19.85 17.85
CA LEU A 59 6.07 -20.00 18.77
C LEU A 59 5.65 -20.42 20.19
N LEU A 60 4.45 -20.06 20.64
CA LEU A 60 3.91 -20.47 21.96
C LEU A 60 3.32 -21.89 21.95
N VAL A 61 2.74 -22.33 20.83
CA VAL A 61 2.12 -23.68 20.71
C VAL A 61 3.16 -24.76 20.43
N CYS A 62 4.22 -24.46 19.68
CA CYS A 62 5.31 -25.40 19.43
C CYS A 62 6.40 -25.23 20.51
N GLY A 63 6.10 -25.65 21.74
CA GLY A 63 7.07 -25.72 22.81
C GLY A 63 8.24 -26.64 22.44
N GLY A 64 9.29 -26.09 21.86
CA GLY A 64 10.64 -26.66 21.83
C GLY A 64 10.92 -27.85 20.91
N ASP A 65 9.95 -28.73 20.61
CA ASP A 65 10.22 -29.96 19.85
C ASP A 65 9.55 -30.01 18.48
N VAL A 66 10.37 -29.85 17.44
CA VAL A 66 9.97 -29.82 16.02
C VAL A 66 9.53 -31.20 15.50
N ASN A 67 9.73 -32.27 16.27
CA ASN A 67 9.44 -33.64 15.84
C ASN A 67 8.02 -34.11 16.13
N ASN A 68 7.19 -33.31 16.79
CA ASN A 68 5.82 -33.69 17.11
C ASN A 68 4.82 -32.57 16.79
N CYS A 69 4.71 -32.22 15.50
CA CYS A 69 3.73 -31.26 15.02
C CYS A 69 2.64 -31.96 14.18
N PRO A 70 1.34 -31.75 14.44
CA PRO A 70 0.27 -32.33 13.64
C PRO A 70 0.33 -31.80 12.20
N LYS A 71 0.28 -32.72 11.22
CA LYS A 71 0.45 -32.45 9.77
C LYS A 71 -0.51 -31.40 9.20
N HIS A 72 -1.57 -31.04 9.91
CA HIS A 72 -2.61 -30.12 9.47
C HIS A 72 -2.25 -28.62 9.59
N LEU A 73 -1.26 -28.26 10.43
CA LEU A 73 -0.77 -26.87 10.52
C LEU A 73 0.37 -26.55 9.55
N CYS A 74 1.08 -27.56 9.04
CA CYS A 74 2.26 -27.36 8.21
C CYS A 74 1.93 -26.84 6.79
N THR A 75 0.68 -27.02 6.34
CA THR A 75 0.25 -26.70 4.98
C THR A 75 -0.14 -25.24 4.77
N ARG A 76 -0.31 -24.44 5.84
CA ARG A 76 -0.73 -23.03 5.72
C ARG A 76 0.42 -22.03 5.74
N VAL A 77 1.63 -22.45 6.15
CA VAL A 77 2.82 -21.59 6.21
C VAL A 77 3.64 -21.66 4.91
N SER A 78 3.39 -22.63 4.02
CA SER A 78 4.13 -22.83 2.77
C SER A 78 3.79 -21.86 1.63
N MET A 79 3.10 -20.74 1.90
CA MET A 79 2.72 -19.75 0.87
C MET A 79 3.61 -18.50 0.83
N PHE A 80 4.56 -18.33 1.74
CA PHE A 80 5.56 -17.27 1.64
C PHE A 80 6.90 -17.88 1.22
N GLY A 81 7.10 -17.94 -0.10
CA GLY A 81 8.32 -18.41 -0.72
C GLY A 81 9.47 -17.42 -0.59
N GLY A 82 10.68 -17.97 -0.52
CA GLY A 82 11.93 -17.22 -0.59
C GLY A 82 12.73 -17.29 0.71
N ASP A 83 13.71 -18.20 0.73
CA ASP A 83 15.03 -18.06 1.36
C ASP A 83 15.48 -19.30 2.15
N ASP A 84 15.78 -20.38 1.42
CA ASP A 84 16.49 -21.55 1.94
C ASP A 84 17.93 -21.20 2.43
N ALA A 85 18.42 -20.01 2.07
CA ALA A 85 19.68 -19.45 2.57
C ALA A 85 19.57 -18.92 4.00
N LEU A 86 18.40 -18.40 4.42
CA LEU A 86 18.24 -17.93 5.80
C LEU A 86 18.15 -19.14 6.74
N ILE A 87 17.42 -20.19 6.33
CA ILE A 87 17.22 -21.43 7.12
C ILE A 87 18.53 -22.21 7.34
N SER A 88 19.48 -22.13 6.42
CA SER A 88 20.80 -22.78 6.57
C SER A 88 21.75 -22.05 7.51
N VAL A 89 21.68 -20.71 7.61
CA VAL A 89 22.43 -19.92 8.61
C VAL A 89 21.83 -20.07 10.02
N LEU A 90 20.52 -20.33 10.11
CA LEU A 90 19.79 -20.55 11.37
C LEU A 90 20.17 -21.86 12.10
N ARG A 91 20.89 -22.79 11.47
CA ARG A 91 21.33 -24.04 12.11
C ARG A 91 22.52 -23.89 13.07
N GLY A 92 23.24 -22.77 13.05
CA GLY A 92 24.49 -22.60 13.79
C GLY A 92 24.37 -22.07 15.23
N HIS A 93 23.41 -21.19 15.53
CA HIS A 93 23.30 -20.55 16.86
C HIS A 93 21.88 -20.05 17.20
N PRO A 94 20.99 -20.90 17.78
CA PRO A 94 19.58 -20.59 18.00
C PRO A 94 19.30 -19.46 19.00
N THR A 95 20.26 -19.10 19.86
CA THR A 95 20.08 -18.09 20.91
C THR A 95 20.34 -16.66 20.43
N ARG A 96 21.35 -16.43 19.58
CA ARG A 96 21.71 -15.08 19.10
C ARG A 96 20.67 -14.51 18.14
N ILE A 97 20.09 -15.36 17.30
CA ILE A 97 19.05 -14.96 16.34
C ILE A 97 17.75 -14.55 17.06
N ARG A 98 17.37 -15.24 18.13
CA ARG A 98 16.18 -14.88 18.94
C ARG A 98 16.31 -13.49 19.54
N ILE A 99 17.49 -13.14 20.05
CA ILE A 99 17.76 -11.82 20.64
C ILE A 99 17.63 -10.71 19.58
N ILE A 100 18.19 -10.93 18.38
CA ILE A 100 18.14 -9.96 17.28
C ILE A 100 16.69 -9.73 16.81
N LEU A 101 15.91 -10.80 16.67
CA LEU A 101 14.50 -10.71 16.29
C LEU A 101 13.66 -9.95 17.32
N VAL A 102 13.83 -10.25 18.61
CA VAL A 102 13.14 -9.54 19.70
C VAL A 102 13.51 -8.05 19.70
N HIS A 103 14.79 -7.74 19.53
CA HIS A 103 15.27 -6.36 19.53
C HIS A 103 14.76 -5.55 18.32
N LEU A 104 14.60 -6.18 17.15
CA LEU A 104 14.02 -5.55 15.96
C LEU A 104 12.52 -5.27 16.12
N VAL A 105 11.78 -6.20 16.73
CA VAL A 105 10.33 -6.04 16.97
C VAL A 105 10.07 -4.92 17.98
N ILE A 106 10.83 -4.85 19.07
CA ILE A 106 10.71 -3.77 20.07
C ILE A 106 11.00 -2.42 19.41
N ARG A 107 12.08 -2.33 18.63
CA ARG A 107 12.47 -1.08 17.95
C ARG A 107 11.41 -0.63 16.95
N PHE A 108 10.77 -1.55 16.24
CA PHE A 108 9.68 -1.23 15.31
C PHE A 108 8.45 -0.67 16.04
N ILE A 109 8.02 -1.29 17.14
CA ILE A 109 6.86 -0.84 17.93
C ILE A 109 7.09 0.56 18.51
N VAL A 110 8.29 0.83 19.07
CA VAL A 110 8.62 2.14 19.64
C VAL A 110 8.60 3.25 18.59
N VAL A 111 9.16 2.98 17.39
CA VAL A 111 9.19 3.97 16.29
C VAL A 111 7.80 4.25 15.74
N SER A 112 6.96 3.21 15.61
CA SER A 112 5.58 3.37 15.15
C SER A 112 4.73 4.18 16.12
N ASN A 113 4.83 3.92 17.43
CA ASN A 113 4.08 4.67 18.46
C ASN A 113 4.49 6.14 18.56
N LYS A 114 5.79 6.45 18.37
CA LYS A 114 6.27 7.84 18.42
C LYS A 114 5.67 8.69 17.28
N LYS A 115 5.63 8.15 16.06
CA LYS A 115 5.05 8.86 14.89
C LYS A 115 3.55 9.09 15.01
N THR A 116 2.81 8.15 15.58
CA THR A 116 1.36 8.32 15.80
C THR A 116 1.05 9.33 16.90
N PHE A 117 1.89 9.39 17.94
CA PHE A 117 1.72 10.37 19.02
C PHE A 117 1.98 11.81 18.55
N GLU A 118 3.05 12.04 17.77
CA GLU A 118 3.38 13.37 17.24
C GLU A 118 2.30 13.92 16.30
N HIS A 119 1.71 13.08 15.46
CA HIS A 119 0.64 13.49 14.54
C HIS A 119 -0.67 13.84 15.27
N ASN A 120 -1.02 13.09 16.32
CA ASN A 120 -2.22 13.36 17.11
C ASN A 120 -2.09 14.66 17.92
N LEU A 121 -0.91 14.93 18.49
CA LEU A 121 -0.66 16.17 19.22
C LEU A 121 -0.79 17.42 18.34
N MET A 122 -0.32 17.35 17.09
CA MET A 122 -0.45 18.45 16.13
C MET A 122 -1.91 18.72 15.74
N LEU A 123 -2.71 17.66 15.55
CA LEU A 123 -4.14 17.80 15.25
C LEU A 123 -4.91 18.42 16.43
N ASP A 124 -4.62 18.00 17.66
CA ASP A 124 -5.26 18.55 18.86
C ASP A 124 -4.90 20.03 19.06
N PHE A 125 -3.67 20.41 18.72
CA PHE A 125 -3.23 21.80 18.79
C PHE A 125 -3.92 22.69 17.74
N GLU A 126 -4.04 22.22 16.50
CA GLU A 126 -4.75 22.95 15.45
C GLU A 126 -6.24 23.14 15.81
N ASP A 127 -6.89 22.11 16.34
CA ASP A 127 -8.30 22.19 16.77
C ASP A 127 -8.49 23.16 17.95
N ALA A 128 -7.57 23.19 18.92
CA ALA A 128 -7.59 24.15 20.03
C ALA A 128 -7.46 25.61 19.55
N VAL A 129 -6.57 25.90 18.59
CA VAL A 129 -6.37 27.24 18.03
C VAL A 129 -7.59 27.69 17.23
N LEU A 130 -8.22 26.79 16.47
CA LEU A 130 -9.44 27.08 15.71
C LEU A 130 -10.62 27.40 16.65
N LYS A 131 -10.77 26.65 17.73
CA LYS A 131 -11.78 26.91 18.78
C LYS A 131 -11.55 28.28 19.44
N GLN A 132 -10.31 28.62 19.81
CA GLN A 132 -10.01 29.90 20.42
C GLN A 132 -10.30 31.09 19.49
N ARG A 133 -9.91 31.01 18.21
CA ARG A 133 -10.13 32.10 17.23
C ARG A 133 -11.61 32.36 16.95
N SER A 134 -12.47 31.36 17.05
CA SER A 134 -13.92 31.52 16.88
C SER A 134 -14.57 32.33 18.01
N SER A 135 -13.94 32.39 19.19
CA SER A 135 -14.45 33.11 20.36
C SER A 135 -14.05 34.60 20.43
N CYS A 136 -13.04 35.02 19.68
CA CYS A 136 -12.52 36.39 19.72
C CYS A 136 -12.96 37.17 18.47
N LEU A 137 -13.74 38.24 18.67
CA LEU A 137 -14.07 39.15 17.58
C LEU A 137 -12.82 39.93 17.14
N PRO A 138 -12.58 40.09 15.83
CA PRO A 138 -11.45 40.86 15.33
C PRO A 138 -11.58 42.34 15.71
N SER A 139 -10.46 42.98 16.00
CA SER A 139 -10.38 44.39 16.44
C SER A 139 -11.05 45.37 15.47
N SER A 140 -11.00 45.08 14.16
CA SER A 140 -11.72 45.84 13.12
C SER A 140 -13.22 45.84 13.37
N ARG A 141 -13.84 44.67 13.58
CA ARG A 141 -15.28 44.56 13.87
C ARG A 141 -15.68 45.28 15.16
N LEU A 142 -14.85 45.25 16.19
CA LEU A 142 -15.11 45.99 17.43
C LEU A 142 -15.07 47.51 17.18
N SER A 143 -14.14 47.97 16.33
CA SER A 143 -14.04 49.37 15.92
C SER A 143 -15.24 49.81 15.10
N ASP A 144 -15.71 48.98 14.16
CA ASP A 144 -16.89 49.24 13.34
C ASP A 144 -18.16 49.33 14.21
N LEU A 145 -18.35 48.40 15.15
CA LEU A 145 -19.47 48.44 16.11
C LEU A 145 -19.42 49.71 16.98
N LYS A 146 -18.23 50.16 17.37
CA LYS A 146 -18.07 51.42 18.12
C LYS A 146 -18.43 52.62 17.26
N ALA A 147 -17.99 52.68 16.00
CA ALA A 147 -18.34 53.74 15.06
C ALA A 147 -19.85 53.80 14.80
N ASN A 148 -20.48 52.65 14.56
CA ASN A 148 -21.93 52.54 14.35
C ASN A 148 -22.71 53.06 15.56
N ARG A 149 -22.31 52.72 16.79
CA ARG A 149 -22.95 53.24 18.01
C ARG A 149 -22.86 54.76 18.11
N PHE A 150 -21.73 55.37 17.74
CA PHE A 150 -21.62 56.82 17.73
C PHE A 150 -22.47 57.45 16.64
N HIS A 151 -22.48 56.87 15.44
CA HIS A 151 -23.30 57.34 14.34
C HIS A 151 -24.79 57.33 14.69
N SER A 152 -25.30 56.22 15.25
CA SER A 152 -26.70 56.13 15.69
C SER A 152 -27.05 57.13 16.79
N ARG A 153 -26.14 57.40 17.74
CA ARG A 153 -26.35 58.42 18.78
C ARG A 153 -26.42 59.83 18.19
N ILE A 154 -25.56 60.14 17.21
CA ILE A 154 -25.55 61.43 16.52
C ILE A 154 -26.84 61.60 15.71
N GLN A 155 -27.25 60.58 14.95
CA GLN A 155 -28.51 60.59 14.20
C GLN A 155 -29.72 60.79 15.11
N HIS A 156 -29.81 60.05 16.21
CA HIS A 156 -30.88 60.22 17.19
C HIS A 156 -30.89 61.64 17.81
N ARG A 157 -29.71 62.22 18.08
CA ARG A 157 -29.64 63.60 18.60
C ARG A 157 -30.05 64.63 17.55
N LEU A 158 -29.70 64.42 16.28
CA LEU A 158 -30.13 65.27 15.17
C LEU A 158 -31.65 65.26 15.01
N THR A 159 -32.28 64.07 14.96
CA THR A 159 -33.74 63.97 14.87
C THR A 159 -34.43 64.62 16.07
N ALA A 160 -33.91 64.37 17.28
CA ALA A 160 -34.43 64.99 18.49
C ALA A 160 -34.29 66.53 18.54
N LEU A 161 -33.31 67.11 17.84
CA LEU A 161 -33.12 68.56 17.74
C LEU A 161 -33.98 69.17 16.62
N GLU A 162 -34.27 68.43 15.56
CA GLU A 162 -35.14 68.86 14.45
C GLU A 162 -36.63 68.84 14.82
N GLU A 163 -37.04 67.97 15.75
CA GLU A 163 -38.43 67.82 16.23
C GLU A 163 -38.82 68.80 17.36
N LEU A 164 -37.92 69.71 17.77
CA LEU A 164 -38.21 70.61 18.90
C LEU A 164 -39.18 71.75 18.51
N PRO A 165 -40.22 72.00 19.34
CA PRO A 165 -41.16 73.10 19.08
C PRO A 165 -40.49 74.46 19.29
N THR A 166 -40.74 75.39 18.37
CA THR A 166 -40.23 76.77 18.34
C THR A 166 -40.74 77.67 19.48
N SER A 167 -41.60 77.15 20.38
CA SER A 167 -42.24 77.89 21.48
C SER A 167 -41.40 77.98 22.76
N ARG A 168 -40.15 77.50 22.76
CA ARG A 168 -39.25 77.54 23.92
C ARG A 168 -38.42 78.84 23.93
N GLY A 169 -38.06 79.34 25.12
CA GLY A 169 -37.35 80.61 25.29
C GLY A 169 -36.08 80.77 24.44
N GLU A 170 -35.80 82.01 24.04
CA GLU A 170 -34.79 82.40 23.04
C GLU A 170 -33.38 81.88 23.32
N GLU A 171 -32.94 81.90 24.59
CA GLU A 171 -31.61 81.38 24.97
C GLU A 171 -31.46 79.87 24.73
N LEU A 172 -32.50 79.08 25.04
CA LEU A 172 -32.46 77.63 24.85
C LEU A 172 -32.51 77.30 23.35
N GLN A 173 -33.32 78.04 22.60
CA GLN A 173 -33.43 77.89 21.15
C GLN A 173 -32.09 78.18 20.45
N SER A 174 -31.40 79.25 20.84
CA SER A 174 -30.08 79.59 20.27
C SER A 174 -29.03 78.48 20.52
N ARG A 175 -29.00 77.89 21.72
CA ARG A 175 -28.09 76.78 22.05
C ARG A 175 -28.42 75.51 21.26
N CYS A 176 -29.69 75.16 21.12
CA CYS A 176 -30.12 74.02 20.31
C CYS A 176 -29.78 74.20 18.83
N LEU A 177 -29.91 75.41 18.29
CA LEU A 177 -29.52 75.72 16.92
C LEU A 177 -27.99 75.60 16.72
N LEU A 178 -27.20 76.09 17.66
CA LEU A 178 -25.74 75.95 17.61
C LEU A 178 -25.31 74.47 17.66
N GLU A 179 -25.94 73.65 18.49
CA GLU A 179 -25.70 72.21 18.54
C GLU A 179 -26.09 71.52 17.22
N LEU A 180 -27.26 71.87 16.66
CA LEU A 180 -27.73 71.35 15.38
C LEU A 180 -26.76 71.66 14.24
N TYR A 181 -26.33 72.91 14.10
CA TYR A 181 -25.35 73.31 13.08
C TYR A 181 -23.97 72.69 13.33
N GLY A 182 -23.55 72.57 14.60
CA GLY A 182 -22.32 71.88 14.97
C GLY A 182 -22.30 70.41 14.54
N LEU A 183 -23.40 69.69 14.77
CA LEU A 183 -23.55 68.29 14.34
C LEU A 183 -23.63 68.16 12.82
N LYS A 184 -24.35 69.05 12.12
CA LYS A 184 -24.43 69.06 10.65
C LYS A 184 -23.07 69.34 9.98
N LEU A 185 -22.23 70.17 10.61
CA LEU A 185 -20.90 70.52 10.09
C LEU A 185 -19.79 69.55 10.51
N ALA A 186 -20.07 68.55 11.34
CA ALA A 186 -19.06 67.65 11.88
C ALA A 186 -18.30 66.87 10.78
N GLU A 187 -19.00 66.42 9.74
CA GLU A 187 -18.36 65.71 8.62
C GLU A 187 -17.42 66.62 7.81
N LEU A 188 -17.83 67.86 7.56
CA LEU A 188 -17.00 68.85 6.89
C LEU A 188 -15.75 69.17 7.72
N GLN A 189 -15.92 69.35 9.03
CA GLN A 189 -14.80 69.58 9.93
C GLN A 189 -13.82 68.39 9.92
N ASN A 190 -14.31 67.15 9.91
CA ASN A 190 -13.48 65.96 9.84
C ASN A 190 -12.69 65.88 8.52
N LYS A 191 -13.32 66.22 7.38
CA LYS A 191 -12.64 66.28 6.08
C LYS A 191 -11.49 67.29 6.09
N VAL A 192 -11.76 68.52 6.51
CA VAL A 192 -10.74 69.59 6.60
C VAL A 192 -9.61 69.18 7.53
N ARG A 193 -9.92 68.61 8.71
CA ARG A 193 -8.90 68.12 9.64
C ARG A 193 -8.04 67.01 9.03
N SER A 194 -8.64 66.10 8.27
CA SER A 194 -7.91 65.00 7.63
C SER A 194 -6.96 65.50 6.54
N GLU A 195 -7.38 66.45 5.71
CA GLU A 195 -6.56 67.06 4.67
C GLU A 195 -5.41 67.89 5.26
N VAL A 196 -5.70 68.75 6.25
CA VAL A 196 -4.68 69.54 6.95
C VAL A 196 -3.67 68.62 7.63
N SER A 197 -4.14 67.53 8.25
CA SER A 197 -3.25 66.55 8.88
C SER A 197 -2.38 65.87 7.82
N ALA A 198 -2.96 65.42 6.70
CA ALA A 198 -2.21 64.78 5.62
C ALA A 198 -1.14 65.71 5.05
N GLU A 199 -1.48 66.96 4.76
CA GLU A 199 -0.52 68.00 4.32
C GLU A 199 0.55 68.29 5.37
N TYR A 200 0.18 68.36 6.64
CA TYR A 200 1.11 68.54 7.74
C TYR A 200 2.10 67.36 7.85
N TRP A 201 1.60 66.12 7.77
CA TRP A 201 2.44 64.92 7.75
C TRP A 201 3.35 64.90 6.54
N LEU A 202 2.84 65.23 5.35
CA LEU A 202 3.63 65.34 4.13
C LEU A 202 4.73 66.39 4.28
N ARG A 203 4.42 67.58 4.79
CA ARG A 203 5.43 68.62 5.06
C ARG A 203 6.46 68.15 6.07
N LEU A 204 6.05 67.45 7.13
CA LEU A 204 6.97 66.93 8.14
C LEU A 204 7.93 65.90 7.54
N HIS A 205 7.43 64.99 6.71
CA HIS A 205 8.22 63.95 6.04
C HIS A 205 9.10 64.52 4.91
N CYS A 206 8.61 65.50 4.15
CA CYS A 206 9.33 66.07 3.01
C CYS A 206 10.29 67.21 3.39
N ALA A 207 10.09 67.92 4.50
CA ALA A 207 10.95 69.05 4.90
C ALA A 207 12.29 68.61 5.51
N ASN A 208 12.39 67.38 6.02
CA ASN A 208 13.64 66.82 6.55
C ASN A 208 13.78 65.34 6.12
N PRO A 209 14.04 65.04 4.83
CA PRO A 209 14.20 63.66 4.38
C PRO A 209 15.38 62.97 5.06
N ASP A 210 16.40 63.72 5.48
CA ASP A 210 17.61 63.21 6.13
C ASP A 210 17.35 62.69 7.57
N LYS A 211 16.30 63.17 8.23
CA LYS A 211 15.88 62.69 9.56
C LYS A 211 14.99 61.45 9.47
N GLN A 212 14.53 61.10 8.26
CA GLN A 212 13.84 59.86 7.95
C GLN A 212 14.88 58.74 7.77
N LEU A 213 15.74 58.59 8.77
CA LEU A 213 16.82 57.61 8.80
C LEU A 213 16.20 56.21 8.77
N PHE A 214 16.26 55.56 7.60
CA PHE A 214 16.05 54.13 7.34
C PHE A 214 15.10 53.40 8.29
N ASP A 215 13.80 53.53 8.06
CA ASP A 215 12.87 52.50 8.53
C ASP A 215 13.10 51.26 7.66
N TRP A 216 13.72 50.22 8.21
CA TRP A 216 14.01 48.96 7.49
C TRP A 216 12.74 48.33 6.89
N GLY A 217 11.56 48.68 7.41
CA GLY A 217 10.26 48.33 6.84
C GLY A 217 9.98 48.98 5.48
N MET A 218 10.41 50.22 5.26
CA MET A 218 10.17 50.96 4.00
C MET A 218 11.06 50.48 2.85
N MET A 219 12.26 49.96 3.12
CA MET A 219 13.08 49.32 2.07
C MET A 219 12.59 47.91 1.71
N ARG A 220 11.77 47.27 2.56
CA ARG A 220 11.16 45.95 2.29
C ARG A 220 9.85 46.04 1.52
N LEU A 221 9.21 47.21 1.49
CA LEU A 221 8.09 47.44 0.60
C LEU A 221 8.60 47.37 -0.85
N ARG A 222 7.89 46.62 -1.70
CA ARG A 222 8.13 46.66 -3.15
C ARG A 222 8.18 48.12 -3.58
N ARG A 223 9.31 48.55 -4.14
CA ARG A 223 9.39 49.85 -4.81
C ARG A 223 8.21 49.94 -5.80
N PRO A 224 7.45 51.05 -5.81
CA PRO A 224 6.50 51.33 -6.88
C PRO A 224 7.25 51.24 -8.22
N ILE A 225 6.66 50.52 -9.18
CA ILE A 225 7.28 50.18 -10.47
C ILE A 225 7.49 51.41 -11.37
N TYR A 226 6.98 52.58 -10.98
CA TYR A 226 7.07 53.80 -11.80
C TYR A 226 7.55 55.00 -10.99
N GLY A 227 8.63 55.61 -11.49
CA GLY A 227 8.91 57.03 -11.26
C GLY A 227 10.31 57.33 -10.74
N ILE A 228 11.16 57.80 -11.65
CA ILE A 228 12.30 58.71 -11.37
C ILE A 228 13.46 58.04 -10.60
N GLY A 229 14.25 57.27 -11.33
CA GLY A 229 15.53 56.75 -10.87
C GLY A 229 16.22 55.99 -11.99
N ASP A 230 16.98 56.72 -12.80
CA ASP A 230 17.93 56.25 -13.82
C ASP A 230 17.45 55.13 -14.77
N ALA A 231 16.97 55.54 -15.95
CA ALA A 231 16.49 54.65 -17.01
C ALA A 231 17.54 53.61 -17.48
N PHE A 232 18.83 53.84 -17.23
CA PHE A 232 19.91 52.96 -17.64
C PHE A 232 20.36 51.95 -16.56
N ALA A 233 20.05 52.20 -15.28
CA ALA A 233 20.34 51.26 -14.20
C ALA A 233 19.36 50.08 -14.14
N VAL A 234 18.11 50.29 -14.60
CA VAL A 234 17.06 49.27 -14.64
C VAL A 234 17.40 48.15 -15.63
N GLU A 235 17.97 48.48 -16.80
CA GLU A 235 18.20 47.51 -17.89
C GLU A 235 19.30 46.49 -17.57
N THR A 236 20.38 46.91 -16.91
CA THR A 236 21.49 46.00 -16.55
C THR A 236 21.08 45.04 -15.43
N ASP A 237 20.35 45.53 -14.43
CA ASP A 237 19.83 44.70 -13.33
C ASP A 237 18.69 43.78 -13.81
N ASP A 238 17.88 44.22 -14.79
CA ASP A 238 16.87 43.39 -15.46
C ASP A 238 17.49 42.29 -16.32
N GLN A 239 18.61 42.53 -17.01
CA GLN A 239 19.30 41.48 -17.75
C GLN A 239 19.87 40.39 -16.81
N LEU A 240 20.42 40.78 -15.66
CA LEU A 240 20.91 39.83 -14.65
C LEU A 240 19.75 39.08 -13.96
N LYS A 241 18.62 39.75 -13.70
CA LYS A 241 17.39 39.09 -13.21
C LYS A 241 16.84 38.10 -14.23
N LYS A 242 16.70 38.50 -15.49
CA LYS A 242 16.28 37.63 -16.60
C LYS A 242 17.20 36.42 -16.75
N LYS A 243 18.52 36.61 -16.71
CA LYS A 243 19.50 35.49 -16.74
C LYS A 243 19.31 34.51 -15.57
N ARG A 244 19.08 35.02 -14.36
CA ARG A 244 18.79 34.17 -13.17
C ARG A 244 17.44 33.49 -13.25
N GLU A 245 16.46 34.09 -13.92
CA GLU A 245 15.12 33.50 -14.12
C GLU A 245 15.15 32.42 -15.18
N THR A 246 15.84 32.64 -16.30
CA THR A 246 16.03 31.62 -17.34
C THR A 246 16.85 30.44 -16.81
N GLU A 247 17.88 30.68 -16.01
CA GLU A 247 18.63 29.61 -15.35
C GLU A 247 17.74 28.81 -14.37
N ARG A 248 16.92 29.50 -13.56
CA ARG A 248 15.98 28.84 -12.65
C ARG A 248 14.94 28.00 -13.40
N LEU A 249 14.37 28.53 -14.49
CA LEU A 249 13.43 27.80 -15.33
C LEU A 249 14.10 26.59 -16.00
N SER A 250 15.32 26.74 -16.51
CA SER A 250 16.10 25.63 -17.09
C SER A 250 16.35 24.52 -16.07
N ARG A 251 16.68 24.86 -14.82
CA ARG A 251 16.84 23.87 -13.75
C ARG A 251 15.55 23.13 -13.46
N PHE A 252 14.40 23.82 -13.42
CA PHE A 252 13.10 23.17 -13.24
C PHE A 252 12.72 22.26 -14.42
N GLU A 253 12.98 22.69 -15.65
CA GLU A 253 12.74 21.86 -16.84
C GLU A 253 13.63 20.61 -16.84
N GLU A 254 14.91 20.75 -16.45
CA GLU A 254 15.84 19.63 -16.33
C GLU A 254 15.47 18.68 -15.19
N GLU A 255 15.02 19.21 -14.04
CA GLU A 255 14.47 18.41 -12.94
C GLU A 255 13.22 17.62 -13.37
N GLU A 256 12.33 18.23 -14.16
CA GLU A 256 11.14 17.53 -14.65
C GLU A 256 11.51 16.46 -15.69
N LYS A 257 12.47 16.72 -16.58
CA LYS A 257 13.05 15.69 -17.47
C LYS A 257 13.66 14.54 -16.66
N ASN A 258 14.45 14.84 -15.62
CA ASN A 258 15.03 13.84 -14.73
C ASN A 258 13.94 13.03 -13.99
N ARG A 259 12.83 13.65 -13.59
CA ARG A 259 11.68 12.95 -13.00
C ARG A 259 11.00 12.02 -14.01
N ILE A 260 10.84 12.45 -15.26
CA ILE A 260 10.27 11.62 -16.31
C ILE A 260 11.20 10.45 -16.63
N GLU A 261 12.50 10.70 -16.80
CA GLU A 261 13.50 9.65 -17.05
C GLU A 261 13.60 8.66 -15.90
N THR A 262 13.58 9.12 -14.64
CA THR A 262 13.60 8.20 -13.49
C THR A 262 12.34 7.35 -13.42
N LYS A 263 11.17 7.88 -13.79
CA LYS A 263 9.94 7.08 -13.94
C LYS A 263 10.07 6.05 -15.06
N GLN A 264 10.61 6.44 -16.22
CA GLN A 264 10.85 5.52 -17.34
C GLN A 264 11.84 4.42 -16.98
N ARG A 265 12.99 4.75 -16.37
CA ARG A 265 13.99 3.78 -15.93
C ARG A 265 13.42 2.81 -14.90
N LYS A 266 12.60 3.30 -13.95
CA LYS A 266 11.89 2.44 -12.98
C LYS A 266 10.92 1.49 -13.67
N PHE A 267 10.10 2.01 -14.59
CA PHE A 267 9.18 1.18 -15.36
C PHE A 267 9.90 0.09 -16.17
N SER A 268 10.98 0.44 -16.88
CA SER A 268 11.79 -0.53 -17.61
C SER A 268 12.44 -1.57 -16.70
N ALA A 269 12.92 -1.16 -15.52
CA ALA A 269 13.46 -2.08 -14.53
C ALA A 269 12.39 -3.04 -13.99
N ASP A 270 11.19 -2.54 -13.68
CA ASP A 270 10.08 -3.35 -13.20
C ASP A 270 9.60 -4.36 -14.25
N LEU A 271 9.56 -3.95 -15.53
CA LEU A 271 9.23 -4.84 -16.64
C LEU A 271 10.27 -5.97 -16.77
N LEU A 272 11.56 -5.64 -16.72
CA LEU A 272 12.64 -6.64 -16.81
C LEU A 272 12.67 -7.57 -15.59
N ASN A 273 12.40 -7.03 -14.39
CA ASN A 273 12.28 -7.83 -13.17
C ASN A 273 11.10 -8.79 -13.25
N SER A 274 9.94 -8.32 -13.73
CA SER A 274 8.75 -9.15 -13.92
C SER A 274 8.99 -10.27 -14.95
N ALA A 275 9.68 -9.98 -16.05
CA ALA A 275 10.04 -10.98 -17.06
C ALA A 275 10.98 -12.05 -16.48
N ARG A 276 11.98 -11.64 -15.68
CA ARG A 276 12.89 -12.55 -14.98
C ARG A 276 12.14 -13.43 -13.97
N GLU A 277 11.22 -12.86 -13.20
CA GLU A 277 10.41 -13.60 -12.25
C GLU A 277 9.53 -14.64 -12.94
N LEU A 278 8.87 -14.25 -14.04
CA LEU A 278 8.07 -15.16 -14.85
C LEU A 278 8.92 -16.32 -15.40
N GLN A 279 10.13 -16.04 -15.89
CA GLN A 279 11.05 -17.08 -16.36
C GLN A 279 11.41 -18.06 -15.24
N LEU A 280 11.70 -17.57 -14.03
CA LEU A 280 11.97 -18.42 -12.87
C LEU A 280 10.75 -19.27 -12.48
N GLN A 281 9.55 -18.69 -12.52
CA GLN A 281 8.30 -19.42 -12.26
C GLN A 281 8.06 -20.54 -13.28
N VAL A 282 8.29 -20.26 -14.57
CA VAL A 282 8.17 -21.26 -15.65
C VAL A 282 9.18 -22.39 -15.45
N GLN A 283 10.44 -22.07 -15.12
CA GLN A 283 11.45 -23.09 -14.83
C GLN A 283 11.09 -23.94 -13.60
N ALA A 284 10.61 -23.32 -12.53
CA ALA A 284 10.15 -24.02 -11.33
C ALA A 284 8.93 -24.91 -11.61
N ALA A 285 8.00 -24.45 -12.45
CA ALA A 285 6.85 -25.25 -12.89
C ALA A 285 7.29 -26.44 -13.76
N HIS A 286 8.25 -26.23 -14.67
CA HIS A 286 8.81 -27.30 -15.50
C HIS A 286 9.52 -28.35 -14.64
N LYS A 287 10.34 -27.95 -13.67
CA LYS A 287 10.99 -28.86 -12.70
C LYS A 287 9.96 -29.70 -11.92
N ARG A 288 8.89 -29.07 -11.41
CA ARG A 288 7.80 -29.76 -10.70
C ARG A 288 7.02 -30.74 -11.59
N ARG A 289 6.82 -30.41 -12.87
CA ARG A 289 6.22 -31.34 -13.85
C ARG A 289 7.15 -32.52 -14.12
N LYS A 290 8.43 -32.26 -14.37
CA LYS A 290 9.44 -33.28 -14.60
C LYS A 290 9.55 -34.26 -13.43
N GLN A 291 9.64 -33.76 -12.19
CA GLN A 291 9.68 -34.61 -10.99
C GLN A 291 8.47 -35.53 -10.85
N ARG A 292 7.26 -35.05 -11.20
CA ARG A 292 6.05 -35.88 -11.21
C ARG A 292 6.12 -36.97 -12.28
N ASN A 293 6.54 -36.61 -13.49
CA ASN A 293 6.67 -37.58 -14.60
C ASN A 293 7.74 -38.63 -14.30
N ASP A 294 8.90 -38.21 -13.80
CA ASP A 294 9.98 -39.10 -13.38
C ASP A 294 9.50 -40.03 -12.25
N GLY A 295 8.71 -39.53 -11.30
CA GLY A 295 8.10 -40.34 -10.24
C GLY A 295 7.07 -41.36 -10.76
N VAL A 296 6.23 -40.98 -11.72
CA VAL A 296 5.29 -41.89 -12.38
C VAL A 296 6.05 -42.97 -13.15
N GLN A 297 7.07 -42.59 -13.93
CA GLN A 297 7.90 -43.52 -14.70
C GLN A 297 8.66 -44.48 -13.78
N ALA A 298 9.24 -44.00 -12.68
CA ALA A 298 9.92 -44.84 -11.70
C ALA A 298 8.96 -45.86 -11.08
N ARG A 299 7.71 -45.45 -10.78
CA ARG A 299 6.68 -46.33 -10.25
C ARG A 299 6.27 -47.40 -11.26
N THR A 300 5.96 -47.02 -12.51
CA THR A 300 5.56 -47.98 -13.55
C THR A 300 6.69 -48.95 -13.87
N LEU A 301 7.94 -48.50 -13.96
CA LEU A 301 9.10 -49.37 -14.15
C LEU A 301 9.33 -50.33 -12.98
N SER A 302 9.14 -49.86 -11.74
CA SER A 302 9.22 -50.71 -10.55
C SER A 302 8.13 -51.78 -10.54
N GLU A 303 6.89 -51.41 -10.84
CA GLU A 303 5.75 -52.31 -10.95
C GLU A 303 5.96 -53.36 -12.05
N MET A 304 6.45 -52.95 -13.21
CA MET A 304 6.79 -53.84 -14.33
C MET A 304 7.92 -54.80 -13.96
N ARG A 305 8.99 -54.32 -13.31
CA ARG A 305 10.09 -55.17 -12.83
C ARG A 305 9.59 -56.20 -11.81
N ALA A 306 8.73 -55.80 -10.87
CA ALA A 306 8.12 -56.69 -9.90
C ALA A 306 7.20 -57.72 -10.57
N TRP A 307 6.45 -57.33 -11.60
CA TRP A 307 5.61 -58.23 -12.38
C TRP A 307 6.45 -59.28 -13.13
N HIS A 308 7.53 -58.87 -13.80
CA HIS A 308 8.47 -59.80 -14.44
C HIS A 308 9.11 -60.77 -13.43
N GLY A 309 9.46 -60.28 -12.24
CA GLY A 309 9.95 -61.13 -11.15
C GLY A 309 8.93 -62.19 -10.74
N ARG A 310 7.67 -61.81 -10.53
CA ARG A 310 6.57 -62.75 -10.25
C ARG A 310 6.35 -63.74 -11.38
N LEU A 311 6.43 -63.29 -12.64
CA LEU A 311 6.27 -64.16 -13.80
C LEU A 311 7.36 -65.25 -13.84
N ARG A 312 8.63 -64.88 -13.63
CA ARG A 312 9.73 -65.87 -13.54
C ARG A 312 9.52 -66.85 -12.40
N GLN A 313 9.07 -66.38 -11.23
CA GLN A 313 8.76 -67.28 -10.11
C GLN A 313 7.65 -68.28 -10.47
N ARG A 314 6.58 -67.85 -11.16
CA ARG A 314 5.53 -68.78 -11.63
C ARG A 314 6.08 -69.82 -12.60
N ALA A 315 6.92 -69.42 -13.56
CA ALA A 315 7.56 -70.34 -14.49
C ALA A 315 8.41 -71.38 -13.76
N THR A 316 9.28 -70.95 -12.82
CA THR A 316 10.10 -71.89 -12.03
C THR A 316 9.29 -72.83 -11.14
N ARG A 317 8.13 -72.40 -10.62
CA ARG A 317 7.23 -73.27 -9.85
C ARG A 317 6.53 -74.28 -10.74
N ALA A 318 6.04 -73.86 -11.90
CA ALA A 318 5.43 -74.75 -12.88
C ALA A 318 6.43 -75.80 -13.38
N GLU A 319 7.69 -75.42 -13.65
CA GLU A 319 8.75 -76.37 -13.99
C GLU A 319 9.00 -77.38 -12.87
N LYS A 320 9.09 -76.94 -11.61
CA LYS A 320 9.24 -77.83 -10.46
C LYS A 320 8.10 -78.84 -10.32
N LEU A 321 6.86 -78.40 -10.52
CA LEU A 321 5.68 -79.28 -10.50
C LEU A 321 5.69 -80.29 -11.64
N ARG A 322 6.11 -79.87 -12.86
CA ARG A 322 6.32 -80.79 -13.99
C ARG A 322 7.38 -81.85 -13.69
N PHE A 323 8.52 -81.44 -13.12
CA PHE A 323 9.57 -82.36 -12.71
C PHE A 323 9.13 -83.29 -11.57
N GLN A 324 8.26 -82.83 -10.67
CA GLN A 324 7.74 -83.64 -9.58
C GLN A 324 6.75 -84.71 -10.08
N ALA A 325 5.80 -84.34 -10.95
CA ALA A 325 4.88 -85.32 -11.54
C ALA A 325 5.61 -86.43 -12.32
N LEU A 326 6.70 -86.07 -13.03
CA LEU A 326 7.56 -87.06 -13.69
C LEU A 326 8.30 -87.98 -12.72
N LYS A 327 8.66 -87.50 -11.54
CA LYS A 327 9.32 -88.30 -10.49
C LYS A 327 8.35 -89.23 -9.77
N ASP A 328 7.10 -88.81 -9.63
CA ASP A 328 6.03 -89.55 -8.96
C ASP A 328 5.31 -90.54 -9.91
N GLU A 329 5.82 -90.72 -11.14
CA GLU A 329 5.29 -91.59 -12.21
C GLU A 329 3.83 -91.30 -12.63
N ASP A 330 3.31 -90.12 -12.31
CA ASP A 330 1.95 -89.69 -12.65
C ASP A 330 1.87 -89.19 -14.12
N GLN A 331 1.64 -90.13 -15.03
CA GLN A 331 1.58 -89.86 -16.47
C GLN A 331 0.40 -88.96 -16.86
N GLU A 332 -0.73 -89.03 -16.16
CA GLU A 332 -1.93 -88.25 -16.46
C GLU A 332 -1.72 -86.76 -16.14
N ALA A 333 -1.13 -86.46 -14.98
CA ALA A 333 -0.80 -85.09 -14.60
C ALA A 333 0.21 -84.43 -15.55
N TYR A 334 1.20 -85.18 -16.04
CA TYR A 334 2.16 -84.69 -17.00
C TYR A 334 1.52 -84.36 -18.36
N MET A 335 0.69 -85.25 -18.90
CA MET A 335 0.01 -85.04 -20.19
C MET A 335 -0.88 -83.80 -20.16
N LYS A 336 -1.60 -83.58 -19.06
CA LYS A 336 -2.44 -82.40 -18.86
C LYS A 336 -1.61 -81.09 -18.85
N MET A 337 -0.48 -81.06 -18.14
CA MET A 337 0.40 -79.88 -18.11
C MET A 337 1.05 -79.56 -19.47
N VAL A 338 1.24 -80.57 -20.33
CA VAL A 338 1.72 -80.40 -21.71
C VAL A 338 0.64 -79.82 -22.60
N GLU A 339 -0.60 -80.30 -22.49
CA GLU A 339 -1.76 -79.76 -23.21
C GLU A 339 -2.03 -78.31 -22.83
N GLU A 340 -2.00 -77.99 -21.53
CA GLU A 340 -2.10 -76.62 -21.03
C GLU A 340 -1.00 -75.71 -21.63
N SER A 341 0.25 -76.20 -21.72
CA SER A 341 1.35 -75.45 -22.35
C SER A 341 1.13 -75.19 -23.84
N LYS A 342 0.51 -76.12 -24.57
CA LYS A 342 0.16 -75.94 -25.99
C LYS A 342 -0.95 -74.91 -26.14
N ASN A 343 -1.98 -74.99 -25.29
CA ASN A 343 -3.10 -74.05 -25.29
C ASN A 343 -2.67 -72.63 -24.92
N GLU A 344 -1.76 -72.47 -23.95
CA GLU A 344 -1.15 -71.17 -23.61
C GLU A 344 -0.36 -70.58 -24.78
N ARG A 345 0.40 -71.42 -25.51
CA ARG A 345 1.15 -70.96 -26.68
C ARG A 345 0.21 -70.49 -27.79
N LEU A 346 -0.88 -71.22 -28.05
CA LEU A 346 -1.88 -70.84 -29.05
C LEU A 346 -2.56 -69.52 -28.67
N THR A 347 -2.96 -69.35 -27.41
CA THR A 347 -3.57 -68.09 -26.94
C THR A 347 -2.61 -66.91 -27.01
N MET A 348 -1.33 -67.10 -26.68
CA MET A 348 -0.30 -66.07 -26.88
C MET A 348 -0.10 -65.69 -28.35
N LEU A 349 -0.10 -66.67 -29.27
CA LEU A 349 0.03 -66.40 -30.70
C LEU A 349 -1.17 -65.61 -31.22
N LEU A 350 -2.39 -66.00 -30.84
CA LEU A 350 -3.60 -65.27 -31.19
C LEU A 350 -3.60 -63.84 -30.64
N GLY A 351 -3.14 -63.66 -29.39
CA GLY A 351 -2.96 -62.33 -28.79
C GLY A 351 -1.99 -61.45 -29.58
N LYS A 352 -0.81 -61.97 -29.92
CA LYS A 352 0.18 -61.24 -30.74
C LYS A 352 -0.35 -60.89 -32.13
N THR A 353 -1.09 -61.80 -32.77
CA THR A 353 -1.73 -61.52 -34.06
C THR A 353 -2.76 -60.40 -33.94
N ASN A 354 -3.57 -60.40 -32.88
CA ASN A 354 -4.52 -59.32 -32.61
C ASN A 354 -3.80 -57.97 -32.39
N ASP A 355 -2.70 -57.95 -31.63
CA ASP A 355 -1.91 -56.73 -31.43
C ASP A 355 -1.35 -56.20 -32.76
N LEU A 356 -0.85 -57.08 -33.63
CA LEU A 356 -0.38 -56.71 -34.97
C LEU A 356 -1.51 -56.17 -35.85
N LEU A 357 -2.69 -56.77 -35.80
CA LEU A 357 -3.88 -56.29 -36.54
C LEU A 357 -4.32 -54.91 -36.05
N VAL A 358 -4.26 -54.64 -34.75
CA VAL A 358 -4.54 -53.31 -34.17
C VAL A 358 -3.51 -52.28 -34.63
N LEU A 359 -2.22 -52.63 -34.62
CA LEU A 359 -1.16 -51.75 -35.11
C LEU A 359 -1.30 -51.43 -36.60
N LEU A 360 -1.66 -52.43 -37.42
CA LEU A 360 -1.98 -52.25 -38.83
C LEU A 360 -3.20 -51.34 -39.01
N GLY A 361 -4.28 -51.57 -38.25
CA GLY A 361 -5.47 -50.71 -38.27
C GLY A 361 -5.15 -49.25 -37.92
N ALA A 362 -4.30 -49.03 -36.92
CA ALA A 362 -3.85 -47.68 -36.55
C ALA A 362 -2.96 -47.04 -37.63
N ALA A 363 -2.11 -47.81 -38.30
CA ALA A 363 -1.29 -47.31 -39.41
C ALA A 363 -2.15 -46.92 -40.62
N VAL A 364 -3.11 -47.77 -40.98
CA VAL A 364 -4.07 -47.50 -42.06
C VAL A 364 -4.95 -46.29 -41.72
N GLN A 365 -5.37 -46.12 -40.46
CA GLN A 365 -6.13 -44.94 -40.06
C GLN A 365 -5.29 -43.66 -40.15
N ARG A 366 -4.00 -43.70 -39.81
CA ARG A 366 -3.10 -42.56 -39.99
C ARG A 366 -2.94 -42.19 -41.47
N GLU A 367 -2.79 -43.18 -42.34
CA GLU A 367 -2.70 -42.97 -43.79
C GLU A 367 -4.02 -42.42 -44.37
N LYS A 368 -5.16 -42.94 -43.93
CA LYS A 368 -6.50 -42.44 -44.29
C LYS A 368 -6.73 -41.00 -43.84
N ASN A 369 -6.29 -40.64 -42.64
CA ASN A 369 -6.44 -39.27 -42.13
C ASN A 369 -5.59 -38.28 -42.95
N VAL A 370 -4.36 -38.65 -43.33
CA VAL A 370 -3.51 -37.83 -44.21
C VAL A 370 -4.11 -37.68 -45.61
N ALA A 371 -4.75 -38.73 -46.14
CA ALA A 371 -5.47 -38.66 -47.41
C ALA A 371 -6.76 -37.81 -47.32
N HIS A 372 -7.37 -37.71 -46.14
CA HIS A 372 -8.60 -36.94 -45.91
C HIS A 372 -8.33 -35.44 -45.71
N ASP A 373 -7.15 -35.06 -45.20
CA ASP A 373 -6.73 -33.65 -45.03
C ASP A 373 -6.29 -32.98 -46.37
N GLY A 374 -6.26 -33.73 -47.49
CA GLY A 374 -5.89 -33.24 -48.82
C GLY A 374 -7.06 -32.86 -49.74
N VAL A 375 -8.31 -32.92 -49.28
CA VAL A 375 -9.49 -32.55 -50.06
C VAL A 375 -10.24 -31.44 -49.33
N GLU A 376 -9.83 -30.18 -49.54
CA GLU A 376 -10.75 -29.05 -49.40
C GLU A 376 -11.76 -29.10 -50.55
N PRO A 377 -13.08 -29.03 -50.29
CA PRO A 377 -14.05 -28.78 -51.34
C PRO A 377 -13.95 -27.30 -51.72
N LEU A 378 -13.46 -27.03 -52.94
CA LEU A 378 -13.62 -25.74 -53.60
C LEU A 378 -15.12 -25.43 -53.70
N ASP A 379 -15.59 -24.50 -52.88
CA ASP A 379 -16.91 -23.88 -53.00
C ASP A 379 -17.00 -23.20 -54.38
N VAL A 380 -17.79 -23.79 -55.27
CA VAL A 380 -18.22 -23.17 -56.51
C VAL A 380 -19.28 -22.13 -56.13
N SER A 381 -18.86 -20.87 -56.02
CA SER A 381 -19.77 -19.74 -55.91
C SER A 381 -20.25 -19.33 -57.31
N ASP A 382 -21.56 -19.23 -57.44
CA ASP A 382 -22.32 -18.90 -58.65
C ASP A 382 -21.93 -17.53 -59.26
N THR A 383 -21.67 -17.53 -60.57
CA THR A 383 -22.00 -16.39 -61.45
C THR A 383 -22.36 -16.92 -62.84
N ILE A 384 -23.66 -17.16 -63.09
CA ILE A 384 -24.24 -17.09 -64.43
C ILE A 384 -25.37 -16.07 -64.36
N THR A 385 -25.17 -15.02 -65.15
CA THR A 385 -26.09 -14.00 -65.65
C THR A 385 -27.57 -14.41 -65.73
N SER A 386 -28.45 -13.57 -65.17
CA SER A 386 -29.63 -13.04 -65.87
C SER A 386 -30.27 -11.88 -65.13
#